data_AF-A0A8D0KTF8-F1
#
_entry.id   AF-A0A8D0KTF8-F1
#
_cell.length_a   1.000
_cell.length_b   1.000
_cell.length_c   1.000
_cell.angle_alpha   90.00
_cell.angle_beta   90.00
_cell.angle_gamma   90.00
#
_symmetry.space_group_name_H-M   'P 1'
#
loop_
_entity.id
_entity.type
_entity.pdbx_description
1 polymer ?
#
loop_
_entity_poly.entity_id
_entity_poly.type
_entity_poly.pdbx_seq_one_letter_code
_entity_poly.pdbx_strand_id
1 'polypeptide(L)'
;MSSGNASYRCSMSSSADFSDEEEFSQRSGTVSPAPGDTLPWNLPKHERSKRKIQGGSVLDPAERAVLRIADERDKVQKKTFTKWINQHLMKVRKHVNDLYEDLRDGHNLISLLEVLSGDTLPREKGRMRFHRLQNVQIALDYLKKRQVKLVNIRNDDITDGNPKLTLGLIWTIILHFQISDIHVTGESEDMSAKERLLLWSQQTTEGYAGMRCENFTTCWRDGRLFNAIIHKYR
;
A
#
# COMPACT_ATOMS: atom_id res chain seq x y z
N MET A 1 63.97 -13.03 -26.10
CA MET A 1 64.48 -13.98 -25.09
C MET A 1 63.33 -14.27 -24.13
N SER A 2 63.01 -15.57 -24.00
CA SER A 2 61.98 -16.33 -23.26
C SER A 2 61.02 -15.59 -22.30
N SER A 3 59.69 -15.78 -22.33
CA SER A 3 58.87 -17.01 -22.10
C SER A 3 59.13 -17.59 -20.69
N GLY A 4 58.18 -17.99 -19.83
CA GLY A 4 56.73 -18.18 -19.89
C GLY A 4 56.32 -19.13 -18.73
N ASN A 5 55.03 -19.12 -18.40
CA ASN A 5 54.21 -20.17 -17.77
C ASN A 5 54.41 -20.73 -16.35
N ALA A 6 53.22 -20.99 -15.79
CA ALA A 6 52.87 -21.65 -14.53
C ALA A 6 53.07 -23.18 -14.55
N SER A 7 53.21 -23.78 -13.36
CA SER A 7 52.40 -24.95 -12.90
C SER A 7 52.87 -25.57 -11.58
N TYR A 8 51.87 -25.84 -10.73
CA TYR A 8 51.65 -26.95 -9.79
C TYR A 8 52.85 -27.71 -9.15
N ARG A 9 52.81 -27.79 -7.81
CA ARG A 9 53.00 -29.05 -7.09
C ARG A 9 52.07 -29.20 -5.89
N CYS A 10 51.42 -30.36 -5.89
CA CYS A 10 50.60 -30.97 -4.86
C CYS A 10 51.49 -31.62 -3.78
N SER A 11 51.03 -31.61 -2.53
CA SER A 11 51.47 -32.56 -1.50
C SER A 11 50.24 -33.15 -0.80
N MET A 12 50.22 -34.47 -0.75
CA MET A 12 49.16 -35.33 -0.24
C MET A 12 49.23 -35.50 1.29
N SER A 13 48.08 -35.77 1.92
CA SER A 13 47.74 -37.00 2.69
C SER A 13 46.56 -36.71 3.63
N SER A 14 45.43 -37.41 3.46
CA SER A 14 45.02 -38.63 4.20
C SER A 14 44.16 -38.24 5.42
N SER A 15 43.03 -38.83 5.76
CA SER A 15 42.32 -40.05 5.33
C SER A 15 40.89 -39.95 5.89
N ALA A 16 39.95 -40.67 5.27
CA ALA A 16 38.64 -40.94 5.81
C ALA A 16 38.74 -41.73 7.13
N ASP A 17 37.76 -41.60 8.03
CA ASP A 17 36.93 -42.74 8.41
C ASP A 17 35.67 -42.35 9.18
N PHE A 18 34.62 -43.08 8.83
CA PHE A 18 33.25 -43.05 9.31
C PHE A 18 33.12 -44.25 10.25
N SER A 19 32.58 -44.11 11.46
CA SER A 19 32.03 -45.24 12.22
C SER A 19 31.10 -44.74 13.32
N ASP A 20 29.82 -45.12 13.15
CA ASP A 20 28.80 -45.23 14.19
C ASP A 20 29.22 -46.26 15.23
N GLU A 21 29.00 -45.98 16.52
CA GLU A 21 28.79 -47.00 17.55
C GLU A 21 27.77 -46.46 18.56
N GLU A 22 26.55 -47.00 18.51
CA GLU A 22 25.55 -46.91 19.57
C GLU A 22 25.99 -47.78 20.76
N GLU A 23 26.05 -47.22 21.97
CA GLU A 23 26.05 -48.04 23.19
C GLU A 23 24.84 -47.74 24.07
N PHE A 24 24.05 -48.79 24.20
CA PHE A 24 22.81 -48.95 24.92
C PHE A 24 23.12 -49.09 26.42
N SER A 25 22.50 -48.27 27.29
CA SER A 25 22.38 -48.64 28.69
C SER A 25 20.97 -48.38 29.20
N GLN A 26 20.20 -49.46 29.29
CA GLN A 26 18.97 -49.56 30.04
C GLN A 26 19.27 -49.42 31.54
N ARG A 27 18.68 -48.41 32.17
CA ARG A 27 18.26 -48.54 33.58
C ARG A 27 16.85 -47.98 33.75
N SER A 28 15.93 -48.89 34.01
CA SER A 28 14.61 -48.64 34.56
C SER A 28 14.70 -47.82 35.85
N GLY A 29 13.81 -46.84 35.96
CA GLY A 29 13.57 -46.09 37.18
C GLY A 29 12.33 -45.24 37.03
N THR A 30 11.17 -45.80 37.37
CA THR A 30 9.92 -45.05 37.56
C THR A 30 10.13 -44.09 38.74
N VAL A 31 10.23 -42.79 38.46
CA VAL A 31 10.24 -41.74 39.48
C VAL A 31 9.16 -40.73 39.12
N SER A 32 8.14 -40.64 39.97
CA SER A 32 7.10 -39.59 39.89
C SER A 32 7.74 -38.20 40.05
N PRO A 33 7.36 -37.17 39.27
CA PRO A 33 7.92 -35.84 39.45
C PRO A 33 7.35 -35.21 40.73
N ALA A 34 8.22 -34.63 41.56
CA ALA A 34 7.83 -33.79 42.68
C ALA A 34 7.18 -32.47 42.18
N PRO A 35 6.28 -31.85 42.95
CA PRO A 35 5.61 -30.62 42.53
C PRO A 35 6.59 -29.45 42.58
N GLY A 36 7.07 -28.98 41.42
CA GLY A 36 7.92 -27.78 41.35
C GLY A 36 8.74 -27.58 40.07
N ASP A 37 9.03 -28.64 39.31
CA ASP A 37 9.86 -28.53 38.10
C ASP A 37 9.08 -28.04 36.88
N THR A 38 8.90 -26.73 36.77
CA THR A 38 8.19 -26.06 35.66
C THR A 38 9.11 -25.52 34.56
N LEU A 39 10.40 -25.85 34.61
CA LEU A 39 11.37 -25.42 33.60
C LEU A 39 11.15 -26.16 32.26
N PRO A 40 11.20 -25.45 31.11
CA PRO A 40 10.65 -25.94 29.83
C PRO A 40 11.39 -27.12 29.19
N TRP A 41 12.59 -27.47 29.68
CA TRP A 41 13.35 -28.64 29.23
C TRP A 41 13.10 -29.91 30.06
N ASN A 42 12.42 -29.80 31.21
CA ASN A 42 12.10 -30.93 32.10
C ASN A 42 10.72 -31.55 31.83
N LEU A 43 9.94 -31.00 30.90
CA LEU A 43 8.64 -31.56 30.51
C LEU A 43 8.78 -32.68 29.47
N PRO A 44 7.92 -33.74 29.54
CA PRO A 44 7.89 -34.80 28.54
C PRO A 44 7.76 -34.27 27.10
N LYS A 45 8.45 -34.90 26.14
CA LYS A 45 8.53 -34.45 24.72
C LYS A 45 7.16 -34.14 24.07
N HIS A 46 6.09 -34.80 24.52
CA HIS A 46 4.74 -34.57 24.01
C HIS A 46 4.12 -33.23 24.49
N GLU A 47 4.46 -32.73 25.68
CA GLU A 47 4.01 -31.42 26.18
C GLU A 47 4.81 -30.26 25.57
N ARG A 48 6.10 -30.47 25.31
CA ARG A 48 6.95 -29.50 24.60
C ARG A 48 6.45 -29.26 23.17
N SER A 49 5.89 -30.29 22.52
CA SER A 49 5.30 -30.17 21.18
C SER A 49 3.95 -29.43 21.19
N LYS A 50 3.14 -29.55 22.25
CA LYS A 50 1.89 -28.78 22.37
C LYS A 50 2.13 -27.27 22.47
N ARG A 51 3.22 -26.84 23.11
CA ARG A 51 3.59 -25.41 23.17
C ARG A 51 4.15 -24.87 21.85
N LYS A 52 4.72 -25.73 20.98
CA LYS A 52 5.20 -25.32 19.65
C LYS A 52 4.08 -25.13 18.62
N ILE A 53 2.89 -25.68 18.88
CA ILE A 53 1.70 -25.54 18.02
C ILE A 53 0.90 -24.25 18.35
N GLN A 54 1.13 -23.63 19.52
CA GLN A 54 0.59 -22.30 19.87
C GLN A 54 1.48 -21.14 19.38
N GLY A 55 2.17 -21.32 18.26
CA GLY A 55 3.04 -20.31 17.63
C GLY A 55 2.44 -19.65 16.38
N GLY A 56 1.19 -19.95 16.03
CA GLY A 56 0.44 -19.15 15.07
C GLY A 56 -0.44 -18.19 15.85
N SER A 57 -0.11 -16.91 15.89
CA SER A 57 -1.00 -15.88 16.43
C SER A 57 -2.28 -15.86 15.61
N VAL A 58 -3.27 -16.66 16.00
CA VAL A 58 -4.64 -16.53 15.52
C VAL A 58 -5.09 -15.16 16.02
N LEU A 59 -5.04 -14.17 15.13
CA LEU A 59 -5.47 -12.81 15.42
C LEU A 59 -6.78 -12.86 16.20
N ASP A 60 -6.89 -12.04 17.24
CA ASP A 60 -8.10 -12.05 18.03
C ASP A 60 -9.30 -11.56 17.18
N PRO A 61 -10.55 -11.79 17.62
CA PRO A 61 -11.72 -11.37 16.86
C PRO A 61 -11.76 -9.85 16.56
N ALA A 62 -11.17 -9.01 17.42
CA ALA A 62 -11.14 -7.56 17.25
C ALA A 62 -10.10 -7.15 16.19
N GLU A 63 -8.89 -7.70 16.23
CA GLU A 63 -7.85 -7.53 15.22
C GLU A 63 -8.35 -7.97 13.84
N ARG A 64 -9.04 -9.12 13.77
CA ARG A 64 -9.67 -9.58 12.53
C ARG A 64 -10.78 -8.65 12.05
N ALA A 65 -11.57 -8.07 12.96
CA ALA A 65 -12.60 -7.11 12.58
C ALA A 65 -11.99 -5.81 12.05
N VAL A 66 -10.92 -5.32 12.67
CA VAL A 66 -10.17 -4.14 12.22
C VAL A 66 -9.58 -4.38 10.83
N LEU A 67 -8.94 -5.52 10.59
CA LEU A 67 -8.40 -5.87 9.27
C LEU A 67 -9.50 -5.93 8.21
N ARG A 68 -10.63 -6.59 8.49
CA ARG A 68 -11.76 -6.63 7.54
C ARG A 68 -12.28 -5.24 7.20
N ILE A 69 -12.39 -4.35 8.19
CA ILE A 69 -12.87 -2.97 7.96
C ILE A 69 -11.85 -2.19 7.13
N ALA A 70 -10.55 -2.34 7.40
CA ALA A 70 -9.50 -1.72 6.61
C ALA A 70 -9.54 -2.20 5.15
N ASP A 71 -9.65 -3.50 4.93
CA ASP A 71 -9.74 -4.10 3.59
C ASP A 71 -10.95 -3.60 2.81
N GLU A 72 -12.12 -3.50 3.45
CA GLU A 72 -13.32 -2.97 2.79
C GLU A 72 -13.17 -1.49 2.42
N ARG A 73 -12.54 -0.69 3.29
CA ARG A 73 -12.24 0.71 2.99
C ARG A 73 -11.27 0.84 1.81
N ASP A 74 -10.24 0.01 1.76
CA ASP A 74 -9.25 0.02 0.68
C ASP A 74 -9.87 -0.43 -0.65
N LYS A 75 -10.77 -1.43 -0.63
CA LYS A 75 -11.54 -1.85 -1.82
C LYS A 75 -12.42 -0.71 -2.34
N VAL A 76 -13.16 -0.04 -1.45
CA VAL A 76 -14.02 1.09 -1.84
C VAL A 76 -13.18 2.25 -2.36
N GLN A 77 -12.03 2.53 -1.74
CA GLN A 77 -11.11 3.57 -2.19
C GLN A 77 -10.55 3.25 -3.59
N LYS A 78 -10.03 2.03 -3.80
CA LYS A 78 -9.58 1.56 -5.13
C LYS A 78 -10.66 1.75 -6.18
N LYS A 79 -11.89 1.31 -5.90
CA LYS A 79 -13.02 1.43 -6.82
C LYS A 79 -13.36 2.89 -7.14
N THR A 80 -13.33 3.75 -6.13
CA THR A 80 -13.62 5.18 -6.28
C THR A 80 -12.55 5.87 -7.13
N PHE A 81 -11.28 5.61 -6.86
CA PHE A 81 -10.16 6.16 -7.64
C PHE A 81 -10.15 5.62 -9.07
N THR A 82 -10.46 4.34 -9.29
CA THR A 82 -10.57 3.76 -10.63
C THR A 82 -11.66 4.45 -11.44
N LYS A 83 -12.85 4.67 -10.86
CA LYS A 83 -13.93 5.41 -11.51
C LYS A 83 -13.52 6.85 -11.83
N TRP A 84 -12.87 7.52 -10.89
CA TRP A 84 -12.41 8.89 -11.07
C TRP A 84 -11.40 9.00 -12.23
N ILE A 85 -10.37 8.15 -12.26
CA ILE A 85 -9.41 8.12 -13.37
C ILE A 85 -10.12 7.86 -14.70
N ASN A 86 -11.03 6.89 -14.76
CA ASN A 86 -11.75 6.56 -16.00
C ASN A 86 -12.65 7.71 -16.47
N GLN A 87 -13.24 8.51 -15.58
CA GLN A 87 -13.98 9.72 -15.96
C GLN A 87 -13.12 10.70 -16.77
N HIS A 88 -11.82 10.79 -16.48
CA HIS A 88 -10.88 11.62 -17.23
C HIS A 88 -10.32 10.90 -18.45
N LEU A 89 -9.87 9.65 -18.31
CA LEU A 89 -9.22 8.90 -19.40
C LEU A 89 -10.16 8.58 -20.57
N MET A 90 -11.47 8.46 -20.32
CA MET A 90 -12.46 8.28 -21.39
C MET A 90 -12.45 9.43 -22.41
N LYS A 91 -12.07 10.65 -22.00
CA LYS A 91 -11.94 11.81 -22.90
C LYS A 91 -10.87 11.60 -23.98
N VAL A 92 -9.88 10.75 -23.72
CA VAL A 92 -8.81 10.37 -24.64
C VAL A 92 -8.88 8.89 -25.04
N ARG A 93 -10.07 8.28 -24.92
CA ARG A 93 -10.35 6.87 -25.26
C ARG A 93 -9.43 5.85 -24.59
N LYS A 94 -9.02 6.13 -23.34
CA LYS A 94 -8.26 5.21 -22.49
C LYS A 94 -9.10 4.73 -21.32
N HIS A 95 -8.73 3.58 -20.75
CA HIS A 95 -9.44 2.95 -19.66
C HIS A 95 -8.49 2.16 -18.76
N VAL A 96 -8.80 2.13 -17.47
CA VAL A 96 -8.12 1.35 -16.42
C VAL A 96 -9.11 0.36 -15.83
N ASN A 97 -8.78 -0.92 -15.88
CA ASN A 97 -9.54 -2.01 -15.26
C ASN A 97 -9.00 -2.32 -13.86
N ASP A 98 -7.69 -2.50 -13.75
CA ASP A 98 -7.01 -2.68 -12.47
C ASP A 98 -6.01 -1.55 -12.24
N LEU A 99 -6.33 -0.72 -11.24
CA LEU A 99 -5.50 0.40 -10.81
C LEU A 99 -4.04 0.02 -10.51
N TYR A 100 -3.79 -1.18 -10.00
CA TYR A 100 -2.45 -1.61 -9.57
C TYR A 100 -1.62 -2.18 -10.72
N GLU A 101 -2.25 -2.54 -11.84
CA GLU A 101 -1.58 -3.09 -13.01
C GLU A 101 -1.50 -2.07 -14.16
N ASP A 102 -2.61 -1.42 -14.48
CA ASP A 102 -2.73 -0.58 -15.68
C ASP A 102 -2.05 0.78 -15.56
N LEU A 103 -1.49 1.12 -14.39
CA LEU A 103 -0.69 2.33 -14.17
C LEU A 103 0.83 2.08 -14.24
N ARG A 104 1.25 0.81 -14.23
CA ARG A 104 2.66 0.41 -14.05
C ARG A 104 3.58 0.79 -15.21
N ASP A 105 3.05 0.98 -16.41
CA ASP A 105 3.82 1.41 -17.58
C ASP A 105 3.99 2.93 -17.67
N GLY A 106 3.30 3.69 -16.81
CA GLY A 106 3.29 5.15 -16.75
C GLY A 106 2.45 5.84 -17.83
N HIS A 107 1.99 5.14 -18.88
CA HIS A 107 1.29 5.78 -19.98
C HIS A 107 -0.08 6.34 -19.59
N ASN A 108 -0.83 5.62 -18.76
CA ASN A 108 -2.11 6.09 -18.24
C ASN A 108 -1.94 7.26 -17.26
N LEU A 109 -0.88 7.26 -16.43
CA LEU A 109 -0.56 8.39 -15.55
C LEU A 109 -0.25 9.66 -16.35
N ILE A 110 0.60 9.56 -17.37
CA ILE A 110 0.92 10.69 -18.24
C ILE A 110 -0.37 11.22 -18.90
N SER A 111 -1.20 10.34 -19.44
CA SER A 111 -2.46 10.74 -20.11
C SER A 111 -3.45 11.40 -19.17
N LEU A 112 -3.53 10.91 -17.93
CA LEU A 112 -4.35 11.51 -16.89
C LEU A 112 -3.88 12.95 -16.59
N LEU A 113 -2.57 13.15 -16.42
CA LEU A 113 -2.00 14.47 -16.16
C LEU A 113 -2.22 15.44 -17.33
N GLU A 114 -2.07 14.98 -18.57
CA GLU A 114 -2.38 15.78 -19.77
C GLU A 114 -3.85 16.21 -19.79
N VAL A 115 -4.78 15.29 -19.49
CA VAL A 115 -6.23 15.60 -19.46
C VAL A 115 -6.59 16.56 -18.31
N LEU A 116 -5.94 16.45 -17.15
CA LEU A 116 -6.21 17.29 -15.99
C LEU A 116 -5.64 18.70 -16.15
N SER A 117 -4.46 18.82 -16.75
CA SER A 117 -3.74 20.10 -16.86
C SER A 117 -3.96 20.82 -18.18
N GLY A 118 -4.30 20.11 -19.25
CA GLY A 118 -4.26 20.61 -20.63
C GLY A 118 -2.87 20.62 -21.26
N ASP A 119 -1.81 20.27 -20.52
CA ASP A 119 -0.45 20.23 -21.02
C ASP A 119 -0.18 18.95 -21.85
N THR A 120 0.86 18.97 -22.68
CA THR A 120 1.40 17.78 -23.35
C THR A 120 2.69 17.35 -22.68
N LEU A 121 2.81 16.05 -22.37
CA LEU A 121 3.97 15.49 -21.66
C LEU A 121 4.77 14.55 -22.58
N PRO A 122 6.10 14.45 -22.41
CA PRO A 122 6.91 13.50 -23.16
C PRO A 122 6.59 12.05 -22.78
N ARG A 123 6.89 11.11 -23.68
CA ARG A 123 6.65 9.67 -23.48
C ARG A 123 7.82 8.86 -24.01
N GLU A 124 8.38 8.04 -23.15
CA GLU A 124 9.42 7.09 -23.53
C GLU A 124 8.80 5.89 -24.24
N LYS A 125 9.31 5.57 -25.43
CA LYS A 125 8.81 4.46 -26.25
C LYS A 125 9.60 3.20 -25.94
N GLY A 126 8.90 2.11 -25.64
CA GLY A 126 9.51 0.80 -25.44
C GLY A 126 8.71 -0.05 -24.46
N ARG A 127 9.07 -1.33 -24.35
CA ARG A 127 8.34 -2.30 -23.51
C ARG A 127 9.12 -2.79 -22.29
N MET A 128 10.44 -2.57 -22.27
CA MET A 128 11.30 -2.96 -21.16
C MET A 128 11.01 -2.16 -19.89
N ARG A 129 11.31 -2.73 -18.71
CA ARG A 129 11.11 -2.08 -17.41
C ARG A 129 11.75 -0.69 -17.33
N PHE A 130 12.91 -0.50 -17.96
CA PHE A 130 13.57 0.81 -18.05
C PHE A 130 12.65 1.91 -18.63
N HIS A 131 11.95 1.64 -19.73
CA HIS A 131 11.02 2.61 -20.34
C HIS A 131 9.80 2.88 -19.44
N ARG A 132 9.32 1.86 -18.71
CA ARG A 132 8.22 2.02 -17.74
C ARG A 132 8.61 2.93 -16.59
N LEU A 133 9.77 2.67 -15.98
CA LEU A 133 10.35 3.52 -14.93
C LEU A 133 10.49 4.97 -15.39
N GLN A 134 10.92 5.17 -16.64
CA GLN A 134 11.09 6.50 -17.21
C GLN A 134 9.74 7.20 -17.43
N ASN A 135 8.72 6.50 -17.96
CA ASN A 135 7.38 7.06 -18.12
C ASN A 135 6.74 7.44 -16.78
N VAL A 136 6.88 6.60 -15.76
CA VAL A 136 6.44 6.94 -14.41
C VAL A 136 7.22 8.14 -13.87
N GLN A 137 8.54 8.17 -14.07
CA GLN A 137 9.39 9.29 -13.62
C GLN A 137 8.95 10.62 -14.24
N ILE A 138 8.61 10.64 -15.54
CA ILE A 138 8.08 11.82 -16.22
C ILE A 138 6.82 12.35 -15.50
N ALA A 139 5.89 11.46 -15.13
CA ALA A 139 4.68 11.84 -14.41
C ALA A 139 4.98 12.39 -13.01
N LEU A 140 5.90 11.75 -12.26
CA LEU A 140 6.29 12.21 -10.92
C LEU A 140 7.03 13.56 -10.97
N ASP A 141 7.91 13.77 -11.94
CA ASP A 141 8.63 15.03 -12.09
C ASP A 141 7.72 16.16 -12.54
N TYR A 142 6.73 15.87 -13.38
CA TYR A 142 5.70 16.83 -13.73
C TYR A 142 4.94 17.34 -12.49
N LEU A 143 4.53 16.42 -11.60
CA LEU A 143 3.90 16.77 -10.32
C LEU A 143 4.83 17.61 -9.43
N LYS A 144 6.11 17.22 -9.30
CA LYS A 144 7.10 17.99 -8.51
C LYS A 144 7.30 19.41 -9.06
N LYS A 145 7.36 19.57 -10.39
CA LYS A 145 7.48 20.89 -11.04
C LYS A 145 6.30 21.81 -10.70
N ARG A 146 5.10 21.24 -10.50
CA ARG A 146 3.90 21.95 -10.02
C ARG A 146 3.83 22.07 -8.49
N GLN A 147 4.95 21.90 -7.79
CA GLN A 147 5.06 22.02 -6.32
C GLN A 147 4.22 20.99 -5.54
N VAL A 148 3.88 19.86 -6.17
CA VAL A 148 3.17 18.77 -5.50
C VAL A 148 4.16 17.96 -4.66
N LYS A 149 3.86 17.80 -3.36
CA LYS A 149 4.70 17.04 -2.42
C LYS A 149 4.44 15.54 -2.54
N LEU A 150 5.36 14.83 -3.17
CA LEU A 150 5.38 13.37 -3.26
C LEU A 150 6.26 12.79 -2.14
N VAL A 151 5.66 12.49 -0.99
CA VAL A 151 6.37 11.93 0.17
C VAL A 151 6.48 10.42 0.03
N ASN A 152 7.71 9.89 0.00
CA ASN A 152 7.99 8.44 -0.03
C ASN A 152 7.35 7.69 -1.22
N ILE A 153 7.23 8.35 -2.38
CA ILE A 153 6.79 7.70 -3.63
C ILE A 153 7.91 7.81 -4.64
N ARG A 154 8.40 6.66 -5.10
CA ARG A 154 9.39 6.53 -6.17
C ARG A 154 8.76 5.93 -7.43
N ASN A 155 9.48 5.97 -8.54
CA ASN A 155 8.99 5.45 -9.81
C ASN A 155 8.93 3.91 -9.84
N ASP A 156 9.84 3.23 -9.14
CA ASP A 156 9.85 1.77 -9.00
C ASP A 156 8.67 1.26 -8.18
N ASP A 157 8.25 1.98 -7.13
CA ASP A 157 7.06 1.62 -6.34
C ASP A 157 5.80 1.48 -7.22
N ILE A 158 5.63 2.39 -8.17
CA ILE A 158 4.49 2.40 -9.09
C ILE A 158 4.69 1.38 -10.21
N THR A 159 5.90 1.29 -10.76
CA THR A 159 6.22 0.33 -11.85
C THR A 159 6.08 -1.11 -11.39
N ASP A 160 6.38 -1.39 -10.12
CA ASP A 160 6.28 -2.72 -9.52
C ASP A 160 4.89 -2.98 -8.92
N GLY A 161 3.98 -1.98 -8.94
CA GLY A 161 2.57 -2.15 -8.60
C GLY A 161 2.25 -2.13 -7.11
N ASN A 162 3.03 -1.41 -6.28
CA ASN A 162 2.77 -1.28 -4.85
C ASN A 162 1.37 -0.67 -4.59
N PRO A 163 0.39 -1.41 -4.04
CA PRO A 163 -0.99 -0.93 -3.95
C PRO A 163 -1.14 0.34 -3.12
N LYS A 164 -0.46 0.39 -1.96
CA LYS A 164 -0.55 1.51 -1.02
C LYS A 164 0.03 2.79 -1.60
N LEU A 165 1.20 2.69 -2.23
CA LEU A 165 1.85 3.85 -2.84
C LEU A 165 1.15 4.29 -4.13
N THR A 166 0.56 3.36 -4.88
CA THR A 166 -0.28 3.68 -6.04
C THR A 166 -1.54 4.45 -5.62
N LEU A 167 -2.26 4.00 -4.59
CA LEU A 167 -3.40 4.73 -4.03
C LEU A 167 -2.96 6.10 -3.50
N GLY A 168 -1.81 6.18 -2.82
CA GLY A 168 -1.23 7.42 -2.34
C GLY A 168 -0.95 8.41 -3.47
N LEU A 169 -0.36 7.96 -4.58
CA LEU A 169 -0.09 8.79 -5.75
C LEU A 169 -1.39 9.34 -6.36
N ILE A 170 -2.38 8.47 -6.59
CA ILE A 170 -3.66 8.90 -7.17
C ILE A 170 -4.40 9.86 -6.24
N TRP A 171 -4.37 9.61 -4.92
CA TRP A 171 -4.90 10.55 -3.94
C TRP A 171 -4.22 11.92 -4.04
N THR A 172 -2.89 11.96 -4.13
CA THR A 172 -2.14 13.21 -4.29
C THR A 172 -2.54 13.96 -5.57
N ILE A 173 -2.76 13.24 -6.68
CA ILE A 173 -3.22 13.85 -7.94
C ILE A 173 -4.63 14.43 -7.78
N ILE A 174 -5.58 13.66 -7.20
CA ILE A 174 -6.95 14.12 -6.95
C ILE A 174 -6.95 15.36 -6.06
N LEU A 175 -6.17 15.32 -4.97
CA LEU A 175 -6.07 16.42 -4.02
C LEU A 175 -5.63 17.69 -4.75
N HIS A 176 -4.55 17.63 -5.52
CA HIS A 176 -4.00 18.80 -6.21
C HIS A 176 -4.91 19.36 -7.31
N PHE A 177 -5.46 18.50 -8.18
CA PHE A 177 -6.21 18.97 -9.36
C PHE A 177 -7.69 19.21 -9.13
N GLN A 178 -8.29 18.63 -8.09
CA GLN A 178 -9.74 18.69 -7.90
C GLN A 178 -10.18 19.28 -6.56
N ILE A 179 -9.38 19.13 -5.50
CA ILE A 179 -9.80 19.52 -4.14
C ILE A 179 -9.08 20.77 -3.66
N SER A 180 -7.81 20.99 -4.05
CA SER A 180 -7.01 22.12 -3.58
C SER A 180 -7.48 23.49 -4.08
N ASP A 181 -8.25 23.56 -5.16
CA ASP A 181 -8.73 24.80 -5.78
C ASP A 181 -10.14 25.23 -5.28
N ILE A 182 -10.62 24.62 -4.19
CA ILE A 182 -11.89 25.00 -3.58
C ILE A 182 -11.73 26.35 -2.87
N HIS A 183 -12.59 27.30 -3.25
CA HIS A 183 -12.71 28.62 -2.65
C HIS A 183 -14.09 28.76 -2.00
N VAL A 184 -14.11 29.18 -0.74
CA VAL A 184 -15.32 29.30 0.07
C VAL A 184 -15.37 30.63 0.78
N THR A 185 -16.54 31.28 0.80
CA THR A 185 -16.72 32.54 1.53
C THR A 185 -16.45 32.34 3.02
N GLY A 186 -15.53 33.14 3.58
CA GLY A 186 -15.11 33.04 4.98
C GLY A 186 -14.00 32.03 5.23
N GLU A 187 -13.32 31.52 4.20
CA GLU A 187 -12.10 30.74 4.36
C GLU A 187 -10.93 31.60 4.87
N SER A 188 -9.99 30.97 5.57
CA SER A 188 -8.70 31.55 5.92
C SER A 188 -7.56 30.85 5.19
N GLU A 189 -6.45 31.56 4.99
CA GLU A 189 -5.31 31.06 4.20
C GLU A 189 -4.66 29.80 4.79
N ASP A 190 -4.75 29.62 6.11
CA ASP A 190 -4.22 28.49 6.86
C ASP A 190 -5.11 27.23 6.79
N MET A 191 -6.35 27.34 6.30
CA MET A 191 -7.22 26.18 6.14
C MET A 191 -6.70 25.23 5.07
N SER A 192 -6.68 23.94 5.42
CA SER A 192 -6.48 22.87 4.46
C SER A 192 -7.65 22.77 3.48
N ALA A 193 -7.39 22.21 2.30
CA ALA A 193 -8.43 21.95 1.29
C ALA A 193 -9.60 21.10 1.83
N LYS A 194 -9.30 20.19 2.79
CA LYS A 194 -10.31 19.39 3.48
C LYS A 194 -11.21 20.25 4.36
N GLU A 195 -10.63 21.19 5.11
CA GLU A 195 -11.40 22.09 5.98
C GLU A 195 -12.25 23.05 5.17
N ARG A 196 -11.73 23.59 4.06
CA ARG A 196 -12.52 24.40 3.13
C ARG A 196 -13.70 23.62 2.56
N LEU A 197 -13.48 22.40 2.08
CA LEU A 197 -14.57 21.55 1.60
C LEU A 197 -15.60 21.24 2.71
N LEU A 198 -15.16 21.12 3.96
CA LEU A 198 -16.05 20.89 5.10
C LEU A 198 -16.89 22.14 5.39
N LEU A 199 -16.26 23.32 5.40
CA LEU A 199 -16.93 24.61 5.55
C LEU A 199 -17.97 24.82 4.44
N TRP A 200 -17.61 24.54 3.18
CA TRP A 200 -18.55 24.58 2.06
C TRP A 200 -19.72 23.63 2.28
N SER A 201 -19.47 22.41 2.76
CA SER A 201 -20.54 21.43 3.01
C SER A 201 -21.50 21.92 4.11
N GLN A 202 -20.97 22.55 5.15
CA GLN A 202 -21.75 23.15 6.25
C GLN A 202 -22.60 24.32 5.75
N GLN A 203 -22.00 25.29 5.06
CA GLN A 203 -22.71 26.44 4.49
C GLN A 203 -23.74 26.04 3.43
N THR A 204 -23.46 24.98 2.67
CA THR A 204 -24.39 24.46 1.66
C THR A 204 -25.61 23.81 2.32
N THR A 205 -25.43 23.18 3.48
CA THR A 205 -26.51 22.46 4.18
C THR A 205 -27.13 23.25 5.33
N GLU A 206 -26.71 24.51 5.52
CA GLU A 206 -27.29 25.42 6.49
C GLU A 206 -28.78 25.69 6.19
N GLY A 207 -29.61 25.72 7.25
CA GLY A 207 -31.06 25.94 7.16
C GLY A 207 -31.91 24.67 6.99
N TYR A 208 -31.31 23.52 6.69
CA TYR A 208 -32.04 22.25 6.63
C TYR A 208 -32.15 21.60 8.03
N ALA A 209 -33.37 21.23 8.42
CA ALA A 209 -33.66 20.75 9.76
C ALA A 209 -32.94 19.43 10.12
N GLY A 210 -32.27 19.44 11.27
CA GLY A 210 -31.61 18.26 11.84
C GLY A 210 -30.43 17.76 11.00
N MET A 211 -29.71 18.66 10.33
CA MET A 211 -28.52 18.33 9.56
C MET A 211 -27.28 19.04 10.12
N ARG A 212 -26.19 18.28 10.28
CA ARG A 212 -24.90 18.81 10.70
C ARG A 212 -23.78 18.03 10.03
N CYS A 213 -22.90 18.72 9.31
CA CYS A 213 -21.76 18.12 8.65
C CYS A 213 -20.48 18.39 9.44
N GLU A 214 -19.97 17.39 10.15
CA GLU A 214 -18.76 17.51 10.99
C GLU A 214 -17.56 16.74 10.41
N ASN A 215 -17.80 15.79 9.51
CA ASN A 215 -16.75 14.93 8.94
C ASN A 215 -17.15 14.39 7.56
N PHE A 216 -16.19 13.77 6.86
CA PHE A 216 -16.38 13.09 5.57
C PHE A 216 -16.57 11.57 5.70
N THR A 217 -17.08 11.09 6.83
CA THR A 217 -17.30 9.66 7.09
C THR A 217 -18.72 9.39 7.56
N THR A 218 -18.98 9.53 8.86
CA THR A 218 -20.27 9.15 9.48
C THR A 218 -21.40 10.10 9.11
N CYS A 219 -21.13 11.39 8.92
CA CYS A 219 -22.16 12.39 8.58
C CYS A 219 -22.84 12.13 7.23
N TRP A 220 -22.18 11.39 6.33
CA TRP A 220 -22.67 11.13 4.96
C TRP A 220 -23.38 9.78 4.82
N ARG A 221 -23.44 8.98 5.90
CA ARG A 221 -23.89 7.58 5.88
C ARG A 221 -25.37 7.44 5.53
N ASP A 222 -26.22 8.35 6.02
CA ASP A 222 -27.67 8.30 5.81
C ASP A 222 -28.13 8.95 4.49
N GLY A 223 -27.19 9.54 3.73
CA GLY A 223 -27.44 10.19 2.45
C GLY A 223 -28.15 11.54 2.51
N ARG A 224 -28.53 12.04 3.69
CA ARG A 224 -29.29 13.30 3.82
C ARG A 224 -28.47 14.51 3.36
N LEU A 225 -27.18 14.55 3.68
CA LEU A 225 -26.28 15.61 3.22
C LEU A 225 -26.17 15.66 1.68
N PHE A 226 -26.08 14.50 1.01
CA PHE A 226 -26.06 14.46 -0.45
C PHE A 226 -27.34 15.06 -1.05
N ASN A 227 -28.51 14.66 -0.53
CA ASN A 227 -29.79 15.16 -1.02
C ASN A 227 -29.94 16.67 -0.81
N ALA A 228 -29.54 17.18 0.34
CA ALA A 228 -29.63 18.60 0.64
C ALA A 228 -28.72 19.46 -0.24
N ILE A 229 -27.49 19.00 -0.51
CA ILE A 229 -26.58 19.67 -1.43
C ILE A 229 -27.21 19.74 -2.82
N ILE A 230 -27.76 18.62 -3.32
CA ILE A 230 -28.41 18.58 -4.64
C ILE A 230 -29.62 19.52 -4.68
N HIS A 231 -30.47 19.51 -3.65
CA HIS A 231 -31.65 20.37 -3.55
C HIS A 231 -31.31 21.87 -3.50
N LYS A 232 -30.13 22.26 -2.97
CA LYS A 232 -29.73 23.68 -2.97
C LYS A 232 -29.37 24.20 -4.37
N TYR A 233 -28.96 23.34 -5.29
CA TYR A 233 -28.46 23.74 -6.63
C TYR A 233 -29.34 23.27 -7.80
N ARG A 234 -30.49 22.65 -7.53
CA ARG A 234 -31.49 22.23 -8.52
C ARG A 234 -32.84 22.81 -8.18
#